data_AF-A0A2N5G6E1-F1
#
_entry.id   AF-A0A2N5G6E1-F1
#
_cell.length_a   1.000
_cell.length_b   1.000
_cell.length_c   1.000
_cell.angle_alpha   90.00
_cell.angle_beta   90.00
_cell.angle_gamma   90.00
#
_symmetry.space_group_name_H-M   'P 1'
#
loop_
_entity.id
_entity.type
_entity.pdbx_description
1 polymer ?
#
loop_
_entity_poly.entity_id
_entity_poly.type
_entity_poly.pdbx_seq_one_letter_code
_entity_poly.pdbx_strand_id
1 'polypeptide(L)'
;MAISDELIEQAIDIIASINGIEMNHDELVDDVILIAYAFDQEPTFMAAISQITHSLHLIVKTRNIGQQLSGNLKDWMSFHFQSQRTQKYPADLRIVYQDVGNKIRVRGFGHRRIPKDFYSRLYGR
;
A
#
# COMPACT_ATOMS: atom_id res chain seq x y z
N MET A 1 3.65 -5.94 20.19
CA MET A 1 4.39 -4.82 20.80
C MET A 1 4.14 -3.64 19.90
N ALA A 2 3.97 -2.41 20.41
CA ALA A 2 3.88 -1.28 19.48
C ALA A 2 5.11 -1.27 18.55
N ILE A 3 4.88 -1.09 17.25
CA ILE A 3 5.96 -0.97 16.25
C ILE A 3 6.81 0.24 16.63
N SER A 4 8.13 0.10 16.62
CA SER A 4 9.03 1.19 16.99
C SER A 4 8.99 2.32 15.95
N ASP A 5 9.24 3.55 16.41
CA ASP A 5 9.28 4.73 15.53
C ASP A 5 10.38 4.58 14.47
N GLU A 6 11.52 3.96 14.82
CA GLU A 6 12.61 3.71 13.87
C GLU A 6 12.20 2.76 12.74
N LEU A 7 11.36 1.75 13.02
CA LEU A 7 10.84 0.85 11.98
C LEU A 7 9.81 1.55 11.09
N ILE A 8 9.02 2.47 11.64
CA ILE A 8 8.08 3.30 10.87
C ILE A 8 8.86 4.21 9.92
N GLU A 9 9.86 4.94 10.42
CA GLU A 9 10.73 5.80 9.62
C GLU A 9 11.43 5.00 8.51
N GLN A 10 12.00 3.83 8.85
CA GLN A 10 12.62 2.96 7.88
C GLN A 10 11.63 2.50 6.78
N ALA A 11 10.40 2.15 7.15
CA ALA A 11 9.38 1.75 6.18
C ALA A 11 8.99 2.90 5.23
N ILE A 12 8.87 4.12 5.76
CA ILE A 12 8.63 5.33 4.96
C ILE A 12 9.77 5.52 3.96
N ASP A 13 11.03 5.48 4.41
CA ASP A 13 12.21 5.66 3.55
C ASP A 13 12.30 4.60 2.45
N ILE A 14 12.03 3.33 2.78
CA ILE A 14 12.02 2.22 1.82
C ILE A 14 11.01 2.50 0.71
N ILE A 15 9.79 2.93 1.06
CA ILE A 15 8.72 3.14 0.08
C ILE A 15 8.95 4.45 -0.71
N ALA A 16 9.38 5.52 -0.04
CA ALA A 16 9.67 6.82 -0.67
C ALA A 16 10.82 6.74 -1.69
N SER A 17 11.76 5.81 -1.49
CA SER A 17 12.90 5.61 -2.39
C SER A 17 12.59 4.78 -3.65
N ILE A 18 11.36 4.28 -3.81
CA ILE A 18 10.99 3.49 -4.98
C ILE A 18 10.96 4.37 -6.23
N ASN A 19 11.84 4.05 -7.19
CA ASN A 19 11.85 4.71 -8.49
C ASN A 19 10.62 4.37 -9.32
N GLY A 20 10.08 5.38 -10.02
CA GLY A 20 8.97 5.20 -10.96
C GLY A 20 7.57 5.33 -10.33
N ILE A 21 7.48 5.61 -9.02
CA ILE A 21 6.23 6.01 -8.38
C ILE A 21 6.23 7.49 -8.01
N GLU A 22 5.05 8.05 -7.82
CA GLU A 22 4.82 9.33 -7.16
C GLU A 22 3.68 9.18 -6.14
N MET A 23 3.83 9.79 -4.97
CA MET A 23 2.86 9.69 -3.88
C MET A 23 2.94 10.96 -3.02
N ASN A 24 1.82 11.36 -2.42
CA ASN A 24 1.83 12.44 -1.44
C ASN A 24 2.56 11.97 -0.16
N HIS A 25 3.42 12.81 0.40
CA HIS A 25 4.26 12.44 1.54
C HIS A 25 3.46 12.25 2.85
N ASP A 26 2.49 13.11 3.13
CA ASP A 26 1.65 13.00 4.32
C ASP A 26 0.80 11.71 4.24
N GLU A 27 0.28 11.44 3.04
CA GLU A 27 -0.45 10.22 2.71
C GLU A 27 0.40 8.94 2.86
N LEU A 28 1.70 9.00 2.51
CA LEU A 28 2.62 7.88 2.74
C LEU A 28 2.74 7.58 4.23
N VAL A 29 3.00 8.61 5.04
CA VAL A 29 3.12 8.46 6.50
C VAL A 29 1.85 7.84 7.07
N ASP A 30 0.68 8.37 6.71
CA ASP A 30 -0.61 7.85 7.15
C ASP A 30 -0.77 6.37 6.78
N ASP A 31 -0.46 5.97 5.54
CA ASP A 31 -0.59 4.57 5.11
C ASP A 31 0.33 3.64 5.91
N VAL A 32 1.57 4.05 6.19
CA VAL A 32 2.51 3.26 7.01
C VAL A 32 2.00 3.11 8.44
N ILE A 33 1.46 4.18 9.03
CA ILE A 33 0.84 4.13 10.37
C ILE A 33 -0.36 3.18 10.39
N LEU A 34 -1.22 3.21 9.36
CA LEU A 34 -2.36 2.30 9.26
C LEU A 34 -1.92 0.83 9.09
N ILE A 35 -0.80 0.58 8.41
CA ILE A 35 -0.18 -0.74 8.33
C ILE A 35 0.38 -1.18 9.68
N ALA A 36 1.08 -0.31 10.41
CA ALA A 36 1.57 -0.59 11.77
C ALA A 36 0.41 -0.91 12.73
N TYR A 37 -0.73 -0.24 12.57
CA TYR A 37 -1.96 -0.56 13.30
C TYR A 37 -2.51 -1.95 12.93
N ALA A 38 -2.52 -2.30 11.65
CA ALA A 38 -3.05 -3.58 11.18
C ALA A 38 -2.15 -4.79 11.52
N PHE A 39 -0.84 -4.57 11.61
CA PHE A 39 0.18 -5.59 11.90
C PHE A 39 1.02 -5.16 13.10
N ASP A 40 0.50 -5.34 14.31
CA ASP A 40 1.04 -4.83 15.58
C ASP A 40 2.26 -5.60 16.14
N GLN A 41 2.93 -6.40 15.31
CA GLN A 41 4.18 -7.06 15.65
C GLN A 41 5.20 -6.78 14.55
N GLU A 42 6.40 -6.39 14.94
CA GLU A 42 7.48 -6.00 14.01
C GLU A 42 7.74 -7.02 12.90
N PRO A 43 7.79 -8.35 13.15
CA PRO A 43 8.01 -9.31 12.07
C PRO A 43 6.89 -9.31 11.03
N THR A 44 5.64 -9.18 11.47
CA THR A 44 4.48 -9.15 10.57
C THR A 44 4.34 -7.80 9.86
N PHE A 45 4.67 -6.70 10.54
CA PHE A 45 4.74 -5.37 9.95
C PHE A 45 5.77 -5.34 8.82
N MET A 46 7.01 -5.77 9.08
CA MET A 46 8.06 -5.78 8.07
C MET A 46 7.78 -6.74 6.92
N ALA A 47 7.10 -7.86 7.18
CA ALA A 47 6.62 -8.74 6.11
C ALA A 47 5.60 -8.03 5.21
N ALA A 48 4.65 -7.29 5.79
CA ALA A 48 3.69 -6.48 5.04
C ALA A 48 4.37 -5.38 4.22
N ILE A 49 5.31 -4.62 4.82
CA ILE A 49 6.11 -3.60 4.11
C ILE A 49 6.87 -4.22 2.94
N SER A 50 7.50 -5.38 3.14
CA SER A 50 8.20 -6.10 2.06
C SER A 50 7.25 -6.47 0.90
N GLN A 51 6.05 -6.97 1.19
CA GLN A 51 5.06 -7.28 0.13
C GLN A 51 4.51 -6.02 -0.55
N ILE A 52 4.34 -4.91 0.18
CA ILE A 52 3.94 -3.61 -0.39
C ILE A 52 5.01 -3.12 -1.36
N THR A 53 6.27 -3.07 -0.94
CA THR A 53 7.42 -2.67 -1.78
C THR A 53 7.52 -3.55 -3.02
N HIS A 54 7.43 -4.88 -2.85
CA HIS A 54 7.44 -5.81 -3.98
C HIS A 54 6.29 -5.55 -4.96
N SER A 55 5.09 -5.30 -4.45
CA SER A 55 3.91 -5.04 -5.25
C SER A 55 3.99 -3.70 -5.98
N LEU A 56 4.55 -2.66 -5.35
CA LEU A 56 4.81 -1.37 -6.00
C LEU A 56 5.79 -1.53 -7.16
N HIS A 57 6.89 -2.27 -6.99
CA HIS A 57 7.79 -2.58 -8.09
C HIS A 57 7.12 -3.38 -9.21
N LEU A 58 6.25 -4.34 -8.87
CA LEU A 58 5.48 -5.09 -9.86
C LEU A 58 4.53 -4.18 -10.63
N ILE A 59 3.85 -3.25 -9.95
CA ILE A 59 2.98 -2.25 -10.57
C ILE A 59 3.79 -1.35 -11.51
N VAL A 60 4.96 -0.85 -11.10
CA VAL A 60 5.82 -0.03 -11.97
C VAL A 60 6.23 -0.80 -13.23
N LYS A 61 6.55 -2.09 -13.09
CA LYS A 61 6.99 -2.93 -14.21
C LYS A 61 5.86 -3.29 -15.17
N THR A 62 4.69 -3.67 -14.66
CA THR A 62 3.59 -4.22 -15.47
C THR A 62 2.56 -3.17 -15.85
N ARG A 63 2.42 -2.11 -15.05
CA ARG A 63 1.55 -0.93 -15.19
C ARG A 63 0.04 -1.18 -15.19
N ASN A 64 -0.42 -2.30 -15.73
CA ASN A 64 -1.85 -2.63 -15.84
C ASN A 64 -2.18 -3.94 -15.11
N ILE A 65 -2.04 -3.96 -13.79
CA ILE A 65 -2.38 -5.11 -12.94
C ILE A 65 -3.44 -4.76 -11.90
N GLY A 66 -4.28 -5.74 -11.58
CA GLY A 66 -5.42 -5.53 -10.70
C GLY A 66 -6.68 -5.15 -11.47
N GLN A 67 -7.58 -4.43 -10.80
CA GLN A 67 -8.92 -4.14 -11.30
C GLN A 67 -9.14 -2.63 -11.36
N GLN A 68 -9.74 -2.16 -12.45
CA GLN A 68 -10.16 -0.78 -12.58
C GLN A 68 -11.27 -0.47 -11.56
N LEU A 69 -11.17 0.70 -10.94
CA LEU A 69 -12.18 1.21 -10.01
C LEU A 69 -13.30 1.92 -10.77
N SER A 70 -14.38 2.25 -10.06
CA SER A 70 -15.57 2.91 -10.60
C SER A 70 -15.87 4.22 -9.85
N GLY A 71 -16.86 4.97 -10.34
CA GLY A 71 -17.28 6.23 -9.74
C GLY A 71 -16.19 7.30 -9.77
N ASN A 72 -15.95 7.95 -8.63
CA ASN A 72 -14.96 9.03 -8.50
C ASN A 72 -13.51 8.57 -8.72
N LEU A 73 -13.27 7.25 -8.73
CA LEU A 73 -11.95 6.66 -8.96
C LEU A 73 -11.88 5.89 -10.30
N LYS A 74 -12.73 6.19 -11.27
CA LYS A 74 -12.80 5.45 -12.56
C LYS A 74 -11.48 5.32 -13.31
N ASP A 75 -10.55 6.25 -13.13
CA ASP A 75 -9.25 6.26 -13.80
C ASP A 75 -8.13 5.63 -12.94
N TRP A 76 -8.51 5.00 -11.83
CA TRP A 76 -7.60 4.33 -10.89
C TRP A 76 -7.75 2.82 -10.95
N MET A 77 -6.66 2.13 -10.64
CA MET A 77 -6.52 0.70 -10.51
C MET A 77 -6.40 0.29 -9.05
N SER A 78 -6.86 -0.91 -8.75
CA SER A 78 -6.80 -1.53 -7.44
C SER A 78 -6.14 -2.90 -7.53
N PHE A 79 -4.98 -3.02 -6.90
CA PHE A 79 -4.24 -4.28 -6.86
C PHE A 79 -4.32 -4.91 -5.47
N HIS A 80 -4.83 -6.13 -5.38
CA HIS A 80 -4.96 -6.89 -4.13
C HIS A 80 -3.89 -7.98 -4.06
N PHE A 81 -3.27 -8.13 -2.89
CA PHE A 81 -2.21 -9.11 -2.66
C PHE A 81 -2.18 -9.52 -1.19
N GLN A 82 -1.34 -10.50 -0.87
CA GLN A 82 -1.21 -11.08 0.47
C GLN A 82 -0.01 -10.46 1.19
N SER A 83 -0.15 -10.16 2.48
CA SER A 83 0.97 -9.83 3.37
C SER A 83 1.86 -11.06 3.65
N GLN A 84 1.31 -12.27 3.56
CA GLN A 84 2.01 -13.53 3.80
C GLN A 84 1.89 -14.49 2.62
N ARG A 85 3.02 -15.08 2.21
CA ARG A 85 3.08 -16.11 1.14
C ARG A 85 2.79 -17.49 1.70
N THR A 86 1.60 -17.68 2.26
CA THR A 86 1.12 -18.97 2.78
C THR A 86 -0.09 -19.44 1.98
N GLN A 87 -0.18 -20.75 1.73
CA GLN A 87 -1.29 -21.32 0.99
C GLN A 87 -2.63 -20.97 1.68
N LYS A 88 -3.61 -20.49 0.91
CA LYS A 88 -4.94 -20.03 1.38
C LYS A 88 -4.96 -18.76 2.24
N TYR A 89 -3.85 -18.03 2.38
CA TYR A 89 -3.88 -16.73 3.04
C TYR A 89 -4.74 -15.74 2.22
N PRO A 90 -5.64 -14.95 2.83
CA PRO A 90 -6.47 -14.03 2.07
C PRO A 90 -5.60 -12.91 1.46
N ALA A 91 -5.98 -12.41 0.27
CA ALA A 91 -5.44 -11.13 -0.19
C ALA A 91 -5.96 -10.05 0.77
N ASP A 92 -5.13 -9.62 1.69
CA ASP A 92 -5.46 -8.78 2.83
C ASP A 92 -4.88 -7.37 2.67
N LEU A 93 -3.97 -7.17 1.73
CA LEU A 93 -3.41 -5.87 1.36
C LEU A 93 -3.95 -5.37 0.02
N ARG A 94 -3.86 -4.07 -0.17
CA ARG A 94 -4.29 -3.37 -1.37
C ARG A 94 -3.41 -2.15 -1.65
N ILE A 95 -3.18 -1.88 -2.94
CA ILE A 95 -2.66 -0.60 -3.44
C ILE A 95 -3.68 0.00 -4.42
N VAL A 96 -3.92 1.31 -4.32
CA VAL A 96 -4.68 2.10 -5.31
C VAL A 96 -3.73 3.02 -6.05
N TYR A 97 -3.72 2.91 -7.37
CA TYR A 97 -2.76 3.61 -8.21
C TYR A 97 -3.34 4.00 -9.57
N GLN A 98 -2.66 4.89 -10.28
CA GLN A 98 -2.99 5.32 -11.63
C GLN A 98 -1.70 5.35 -12.46
N ASP A 99 -1.72 4.78 -13.67
CA ASP A 99 -0.63 4.98 -14.63
C ASP A 99 -0.79 6.37 -15.28
N VAL A 100 0.19 7.24 -15.10
CA VAL A 100 0.23 8.59 -15.68
C VAL A 100 1.23 8.71 -16.84
N GLY A 101 1.62 7.58 -17.43
CA GLY A 101 2.43 7.52 -18.64
C GLY A 101 3.92 7.41 -18.37
N ASN A 102 4.53 8.31 -17.58
CA ASN A 102 5.95 8.23 -17.22
C ASN A 102 6.19 7.63 -15.81
N LYS A 103 5.19 7.68 -14.94
CA LYS A 103 5.23 7.20 -13.56
C LYS A 103 3.93 6.51 -13.18
N ILE A 104 3.95 5.82 -12.05
CA ILE A 104 2.77 5.34 -11.35
C ILE A 104 2.43 6.32 -10.23
N ARG A 105 1.27 6.95 -10.29
CA ARG A 105 0.73 7.74 -9.18
C ARG A 105 0.06 6.81 -8.19
N VAL A 106 0.52 6.81 -6.94
CA VAL A 106 -0.06 6.01 -5.86
C VAL A 106 -0.96 6.93 -5.02
N ARG A 107 -2.23 6.53 -4.85
CA ARG A 107 -3.18 7.20 -3.96
C ARG A 107 -3.11 6.70 -2.53
N GLY A 108 -2.72 5.44 -2.38
CA GLY A 108 -2.43 4.86 -1.08
C GLY A 108 -2.46 3.35 -1.07
N PHE A 109 -2.04 2.79 0.06
CA PHE A 109 -1.97 1.36 0.30
C PHE A 109 -2.32 1.01 1.74
N GLY A 110 -2.80 -0.20 1.97
CA GLY A 110 -3.29 -0.56 3.28
C GLY A 110 -3.88 -1.94 3.35
N HIS A 111 -4.21 -2.34 4.57
CA HIS A 111 -4.94 -3.57 4.80
C HIS A 111 -6.44 -3.37 4.49
N ARG A 112 -7.02 -4.36 3.81
CA ARG A 112 -8.37 -4.32 3.20
C ARG A 112 -9.52 -4.37 4.19
N ARG A 113 -9.26 -4.51 5.48
CA ARG A 113 -10.33 -4.59 6.49
C ARG A 113 -9.99 -3.90 7.81
N ILE A 114 -8.72 -3.50 7.96
CA ILE A 114 -8.16 -3.04 9.23
C ILE A 114 -7.18 -1.92 8.89
N PRO A 115 -7.24 -0.78 9.56
CA PRO A 115 -8.44 -0.27 10.23
C PRO A 115 -9.56 0.04 9.21
N LYS A 116 -10.79 0.26 9.66
CA LYS A 116 -11.88 0.71 8.76
C LYS A 116 -11.53 2.02 8.05
N ASP A 117 -10.68 2.85 8.65
CA ASP A 117 -10.34 4.20 8.18
C ASP A 117 -9.54 4.24 6.88
N PHE A 118 -8.86 3.16 6.50
CA PHE A 118 -8.16 3.08 5.21
C PHE A 118 -9.11 3.35 4.02
N TYR A 119 -10.35 2.85 4.09
CA TYR A 119 -11.35 3.12 3.05
C TYR A 119 -11.83 4.56 3.08
N SER A 120 -12.06 5.11 4.27
CA SER A 120 -12.46 6.51 4.44
C SER A 120 -11.42 7.46 3.84
N ARG A 121 -10.12 7.15 4.03
CA ARG A 121 -9.01 7.91 3.46
C ARG A 121 -8.90 7.77 1.94
N LEU A 122 -9.02 6.55 1.39
CA LEU A 122 -8.92 6.34 -0.05
C LEU A 122 -10.09 6.96 -0.84
N TYR A 123 -11.31 6.88 -0.34
CA TYR A 123 -12.50 7.25 -1.11
C TYR A 123 -12.99 8.66 -0.86
N GLY A 124 -12.46 9.36 0.15
CA GLY A 124 -13.00 10.64 0.61
C GLY A 124 -14.38 10.46 1.25
N ARG A 125 -14.70 11.33 2.21
CA ARG A 125 -16.06 11.44 2.77
C ARG A 125 -17.04 11.95 1.72
#